data_AF-A0AAT9LHS6-F1
#
_entry.id   AF-A0AAT9LHS6-F1
#
_cell.length_a   1.000
_cell.length_b   1.000
_cell.length_c   1.000
_cell.angle_alpha   90.00
_cell.angle_beta   90.00
_cell.angle_gamma   90.00
#
_symmetry.space_group_name_H-M   'P 1'
#
loop_
_entity.id
_entity.type
_entity.pdbx_description
1 polymer ?
#
loop_
_entity_poly.entity_id
_entity_poly.type
_entity_poly.pdbx_seq_one_letter_code
_entity_poly.pdbx_strand_id
1 'polypeptide(L)'
;MGIYERKLLTKARPMMAEDEQVEVVAMAKLGSVRANAGRSLAAGVAVAVATGGAGFALTVQAEAYFILTDRQVLVFQSDQGAPGKHLATIPRHLAHPVDVKDGTLFIKFFLHVDGWQDMLKLTVPPLPPRLRKRARLFIKSLGG
;
A
#
# COMPACT_ATOMS: atom_id res chain seq x y z
N MET A 1 -13.26 -15.44 6.51
CA MET A 1 -12.69 -14.62 5.42
C MET A 1 -13.82 -13.81 4.80
N GLY A 2 -13.66 -12.50 4.59
CA GLY A 2 -14.75 -11.66 4.04
C GLY A 2 -14.91 -11.82 2.52
N ILE A 3 -16.08 -11.46 1.96
CA ILE A 3 -16.34 -11.54 0.50
C ILE A 3 -15.33 -10.69 -0.29
N TYR A 4 -15.00 -9.49 0.21
CA TYR A 4 -14.02 -8.60 -0.42
C TYR A 4 -12.59 -9.14 -0.35
N GLU A 5 -12.23 -9.78 0.76
CA GLU A 5 -10.93 -10.43 0.91
C GLU A 5 -10.77 -11.59 -0.08
N ARG A 6 -11.81 -12.41 -0.27
CA ARG A 6 -11.78 -13.46 -1.29
C ARG A 6 -11.64 -12.90 -2.71
N LYS A 7 -12.42 -11.88 -3.06
CA LYS A 7 -12.32 -11.21 -4.37
C LYS A 7 -10.94 -10.60 -4.61
N LEU A 8 -10.37 -9.97 -3.59
CA LEU A 8 -9.03 -9.38 -3.63
C LEU A 8 -7.97 -10.47 -3.89
N LEU A 9 -8.04 -11.58 -3.16
CA LEU A 9 -7.10 -12.69 -3.33
C LEU A 9 -7.22 -13.33 -4.71
N THR A 10 -8.44 -13.53 -5.23
CA THR A 10 -8.64 -14.02 -6.60
C THR A 10 -8.00 -13.09 -7.63
N LYS A 11 -8.11 -11.76 -7.44
CA LYS A 11 -7.47 -10.76 -8.32
C LYS A 11 -5.95 -10.76 -8.20
N ALA A 12 -5.42 -11.04 -7.03
CA ALA A 12 -3.98 -11.02 -6.77
C ALA A 12 -3.26 -12.29 -7.23
N ARG A 13 -3.94 -13.44 -7.25
CA ARG A 13 -3.32 -14.74 -7.58
C ARG A 13 -2.51 -14.75 -8.88
N PRO A 14 -2.97 -14.17 -10.01
CA PRO A 14 -2.17 -14.14 -11.24
C PRO A 14 -0.87 -13.32 -11.14
N MET A 15 -0.70 -12.51 -10.08
CA MET A 15 0.46 -11.64 -9.86
C MET A 15 1.44 -12.23 -8.85
N MET A 16 1.09 -13.39 -8.28
CA MET A 16 1.83 -14.08 -7.25
C MET A 16 2.43 -15.36 -7.84
N ALA A 17 3.61 -15.75 -7.35
CA ALA A 17 4.10 -17.10 -7.62
C ALA A 17 3.19 -18.15 -6.96
N GLU A 18 3.21 -19.38 -7.46
CA GLU A 18 2.35 -20.46 -6.93
C GLU A 18 2.63 -20.76 -5.45
N ASP A 19 3.88 -20.63 -5.02
CA ASP A 19 4.34 -20.87 -3.66
C ASP A 19 4.27 -19.64 -2.74
N GLU A 20 3.94 -18.48 -3.29
CA GLU A 20 3.90 -17.20 -2.58
C GLU A 20 2.74 -17.15 -1.57
N GLN A 21 3.08 -16.76 -0.34
CA GLN A 21 2.19 -16.78 0.82
C GLN A 21 1.70 -15.38 1.16
N VAL A 22 0.39 -15.24 1.36
CA VAL A 22 -0.19 -13.99 1.85
C VAL A 22 -0.01 -13.91 3.36
N GLU A 23 0.69 -12.87 3.82
CA GLU A 23 0.90 -12.62 5.25
C GLU A 23 -0.18 -11.70 5.81
N VAL A 24 -0.46 -10.60 5.10
CA VAL A 24 -1.37 -9.56 5.59
C VAL A 24 -2.22 -8.99 4.47
N VAL A 25 -3.52 -8.84 4.73
CA VAL A 25 -4.43 -8.05 3.90
C VAL A 25 -4.91 -6.85 4.71
N ALA A 26 -4.66 -5.65 4.20
CA ALA A 26 -5.02 -4.38 4.85
C ALA A 26 -5.75 -3.44 3.89
N MET A 27 -6.41 -2.43 4.46
CA MET A 27 -7.05 -1.35 3.71
C MET A 27 -6.63 -0.02 4.33
N ALA A 28 -6.25 0.94 3.49
CA ALA A 28 -5.86 2.27 3.93
C ALA A 28 -6.28 3.30 2.89
N LYS A 29 -6.45 4.55 3.33
CA LYS A 29 -6.55 5.70 2.42
C LYS A 29 -5.15 6.10 1.98
N LEU A 30 -4.95 6.18 0.67
CA LEU A 30 -3.80 6.83 0.07
C LEU A 30 -3.97 8.34 0.23
N GLY A 31 -3.00 8.96 0.88
CA GLY A 31 -2.92 10.40 1.11
C GLY A 31 -1.86 11.06 0.23
N SER A 32 -1.63 12.35 0.48
CA SER A 32 -0.65 13.16 -0.27
C SER A 32 0.75 12.59 -0.17
N VAL A 33 1.42 12.50 -1.32
CA VAL A 33 2.80 12.09 -1.41
C VAL A 33 3.69 13.16 -0.76
N ARG A 34 4.66 12.75 0.05
CA ARG A 34 5.66 13.65 0.63
C ARG A 34 6.97 13.45 -0.13
N ALA A 35 7.52 14.52 -0.67
CA ALA A 35 8.87 14.48 -1.24
C ALA A 35 9.85 14.03 -0.15
N ASN A 36 10.71 13.06 -0.48
CA ASN A 36 11.79 12.69 0.42
C ASN A 36 12.69 13.94 0.63
N ALA A 37 12.95 14.33 1.88
CA ALA A 37 13.54 15.63 2.22
C ALA A 37 14.98 15.85 1.68
N GLY A 38 15.55 14.89 0.96
CA GLY A 38 16.82 15.00 0.25
C GLY A 38 16.74 15.56 -1.17
N ARG A 39 15.55 15.79 -1.77
CA ARG A 39 15.44 16.45 -3.09
C ARG A 39 14.11 17.19 -3.24
N SER A 40 14.20 18.47 -3.56
CA SER A 40 13.09 19.43 -3.57
C SER A 40 11.93 19.06 -4.49
N LEU A 41 10.75 19.32 -3.92
CA LEU A 41 9.40 19.44 -4.47
C LEU A 41 9.30 19.84 -5.96
N ALA A 42 8.72 18.96 -6.76
CA ALA A 42 7.90 19.33 -7.91
C ALA A 42 6.64 18.45 -7.91
N ALA A 43 5.49 19.10 -8.00
CA ALA A 43 4.18 18.51 -7.89
C ALA A 43 3.90 17.41 -8.93
N GLY A 44 3.35 16.29 -8.47
CA GLY A 44 2.52 15.39 -9.27
C GLY A 44 3.30 14.48 -10.23
N VAL A 45 2.81 13.25 -10.34
CA VAL A 45 3.36 12.14 -11.15
C VAL A 45 4.48 11.39 -10.43
N ALA A 46 4.11 10.29 -9.78
CA ALA A 46 5.04 9.18 -9.61
C ALA A 46 5.37 8.68 -11.04
N VAL A 47 6.47 9.18 -11.59
CA VAL A 47 7.05 8.71 -12.84
C VAL A 47 7.54 7.29 -12.57
N ALA A 48 6.70 6.32 -12.95
CA ALA A 48 7.08 4.93 -13.04
C ALA A 48 8.15 4.81 -14.13
N VAL A 49 9.42 4.87 -13.75
CA VAL A 49 10.51 4.43 -14.64
C VAL A 49 11.51 3.63 -13.84
N ALA A 50 11.28 2.32 -13.83
CA ALA A 50 12.34 1.31 -13.87
C ALA A 50 11.86 -0.05 -14.43
N THR A 51 10.53 -0.26 -14.63
CA THR A 51 10.00 -1.54 -15.13
C THR A 51 8.80 -1.36 -16.10
N GLY A 52 8.97 -0.63 -17.20
CA GLY A 52 8.16 -0.80 -18.43
C GLY A 52 6.62 -0.84 -18.32
N GLY A 53 5.96 0.15 -17.70
CA GLY A 53 4.50 0.30 -17.86
C GLY A 53 3.84 1.36 -16.96
N ALA A 54 3.38 2.45 -17.59
CA ALA A 54 2.44 3.49 -17.11
C ALA A 54 2.75 4.20 -15.76
N GLY A 55 3.07 5.51 -15.85
CA GLY A 55 3.12 6.40 -14.69
C GLY A 55 1.75 6.51 -14.00
N PHE A 56 1.73 6.34 -12.68
CA PHE A 56 0.51 6.42 -11.88
C PHE A 56 0.38 7.81 -11.27
N ALA A 57 -0.72 8.51 -11.58
CA ALA A 57 -1.20 9.64 -10.79
C ALA A 57 -2.12 9.09 -9.68
N LEU A 58 -1.56 8.77 -8.52
CA LEU A 58 -2.37 8.41 -7.35
C LEU A 58 -3.12 9.66 -6.87
N THR A 59 -4.46 9.62 -6.92
CA THR A 59 -5.26 10.71 -6.37
C THR A 59 -5.20 10.67 -4.85
N VAL A 60 -5.07 11.86 -4.27
CA VAL A 60 -4.70 12.18 -2.88
C VAL A 60 -5.67 11.66 -1.80
N GLN A 61 -6.72 10.94 -2.18
CA GLN A 61 -7.83 10.52 -1.32
C GLN A 61 -8.42 9.15 -1.69
N ALA A 62 -7.77 8.37 -2.55
CA ALA A 62 -8.28 7.05 -2.94
C ALA A 62 -8.14 6.04 -1.80
N GLU A 63 -9.21 5.28 -1.52
CA GLU A 63 -9.09 4.07 -0.71
C GLU A 63 -8.37 2.99 -1.51
N ALA A 64 -7.49 2.25 -0.86
CA ALA A 64 -6.74 1.16 -1.49
C ALA A 64 -6.64 -0.05 -0.56
N TYR A 65 -6.62 -1.22 -1.20
CA TYR A 65 -6.31 -2.50 -0.58
C TYR A 65 -4.84 -2.84 -0.77
N PHE A 66 -4.23 -3.34 0.29
CA PHE A 66 -2.85 -3.79 0.31
C PHE A 66 -2.81 -5.26 0.65
N ILE A 67 -2.04 -6.02 -0.11
CA ILE A 67 -1.68 -7.39 0.21
C ILE A 67 -0.18 -7.40 0.41
N LEU A 68 0.26 -7.75 1.62
CA LEU A 68 1.64 -8.10 1.88
C LEU A 68 1.79 -9.62 1.78
N THR A 69 2.77 -10.03 1.01
CA THR A 69 3.20 -11.42 0.88
C THR A 69 4.61 -11.58 1.44
N ASP A 70 5.12 -12.80 1.43
CA ASP A 70 6.52 -13.08 1.75
C ASP A 70 7.50 -12.34 0.79
N ARG A 71 7.05 -11.95 -0.42
CA ARG A 71 7.90 -11.40 -1.49
C ARG A 71 7.62 -9.95 -1.87
N GLN A 72 6.37 -9.49 -1.77
CA GLN A 72 5.93 -8.23 -2.36
C GLN A 72 4.73 -7.62 -1.66
N VAL A 73 4.53 -6.33 -1.93
CA VAL A 73 3.31 -5.58 -1.61
C VAL A 73 2.55 -5.36 -2.91
N LEU A 74 1.31 -5.86 -2.95
CA LEU A 74 0.38 -5.60 -4.04
C LEU A 74 -0.64 -4.55 -3.60
N VAL A 75 -0.84 -3.53 -4.44
CA VAL A 75 -1.74 -2.41 -4.18
C VAL A 75 -2.88 -2.45 -5.18
N PHE A 76 -4.12 -2.35 -4.68
CA PHE A 76 -5.34 -2.31 -5.49
C PHE A 76 -6.17 -1.10 -5.13
N GLN A 77 -6.75 -0.45 -6.12
CA GLN A 77 -7.73 0.61 -5.91
C GLN A 77 -8.99 0.04 -5.23
N SER A 78 -9.62 0.82 -4.37
CA SER A 78 -11.00 0.58 -3.96
C SER A 78 -11.95 1.20 -4.99
N ASP A 79 -12.82 0.37 -5.56
CA ASP A 79 -13.92 0.79 -6.43
C ASP A 79 -15.23 0.53 -5.69
N GLN A 80 -15.91 1.59 -5.26
CA GLN A 80 -17.14 1.53 -4.46
C GLN A 80 -17.02 0.61 -3.21
N GLY A 81 -15.85 0.58 -2.56
CA GLY A 81 -15.62 -0.27 -1.39
C GLY A 81 -15.33 -1.74 -1.71
N ALA A 82 -15.08 -2.08 -2.97
CA ALA A 82 -14.62 -3.38 -3.42
C ALA A 82 -13.21 -3.31 -4.05
N PRO A 83 -12.44 -4.41 -4.04
CA PRO A 83 -11.16 -4.47 -4.75
C PRO A 83 -11.31 -4.24 -6.25
N GLY A 84 -10.77 -3.12 -6.73
CA GLY A 84 -10.82 -2.65 -8.11
C GLY A 84 -9.59 -3.05 -8.91
N LYS A 85 -9.00 -2.06 -9.61
CA LYS A 85 -7.83 -2.23 -10.49
C LYS A 85 -6.55 -2.42 -9.66
N HIS A 86 -5.65 -3.29 -10.13
CA HIS A 86 -4.29 -3.35 -9.61
C HIS A 86 -3.54 -2.05 -9.93
N LEU A 87 -2.90 -1.47 -8.92
CA LEU A 87 -2.19 -0.19 -9.01
C LEU A 87 -0.69 -0.39 -9.01
N ALA A 88 -0.14 -1.23 -8.15
CA ALA A 88 1.32 -1.36 -8.04
C ALA A 88 1.74 -2.68 -7.40
N THR A 89 2.85 -3.20 -7.88
CA THR A 89 3.60 -4.30 -7.28
C THR A 89 4.92 -3.74 -6.79
N ILE A 90 5.20 -3.86 -5.50
CA ILE A 90 6.41 -3.35 -4.88
C ILE A 90 7.15 -4.54 -4.24
N PRO A 91 8.39 -4.85 -4.64
CA PRO A 91 9.19 -5.87 -3.97
C PRO A 91 9.32 -5.54 -2.48
N ARG A 92 9.09 -6.52 -1.61
CA ARG A 92 9.01 -6.32 -0.15
C ARG A 92 10.28 -5.67 0.38
N HIS A 93 11.43 -6.10 -0.11
CA HIS A 93 12.74 -5.59 0.32
C HIS A 93 12.99 -4.12 -0.04
N LEU A 94 12.18 -3.52 -0.91
CA LEU A 94 12.25 -2.09 -1.26
C LEU A 94 11.22 -1.25 -0.49
N ALA A 95 10.32 -1.86 0.28
CA ALA A 95 9.16 -1.20 0.88
C ALA A 95 9.36 -0.97 2.38
N HIS A 96 9.56 0.28 2.79
CA HIS A 96 9.90 0.65 4.17
C HIS A 96 8.85 1.56 4.80
N PRO A 97 8.29 1.20 5.97
CA PRO A 97 7.40 2.09 6.71
C PRO A 97 8.24 3.12 7.46
N VAL A 98 7.96 4.40 7.25
CA VAL A 98 8.63 5.52 7.93
C VAL A 98 7.61 6.46 8.59
N ASP A 99 8.05 7.20 9.60
CA ASP A 99 7.22 8.16 10.34
C ASP A 99 5.88 7.56 10.84
N VAL A 100 5.93 6.34 11.39
CA VAL A 100 4.74 5.62 11.89
C VAL A 100 4.16 6.32 13.12
N LYS A 101 2.91 6.76 13.00
CA LYS A 101 2.10 7.36 14.07
C LYS A 101 0.86 6.48 14.31
N ASP A 102 0.91 5.67 15.36
CA ASP A 102 -0.23 4.87 15.84
C ASP A 102 -1.02 5.66 16.88
N GLY A 103 -1.96 6.50 16.41
CA GLY A 103 -2.85 7.25 17.28
C GLY A 103 -4.09 6.45 17.67
N THR A 104 -4.84 6.94 18.67
CA THR A 104 -6.06 6.29 19.18
C THR A 104 -7.14 6.11 18.09
N LEU A 105 -7.28 7.08 17.19
CA LEU A 105 -8.30 7.09 16.13
C LEU A 105 -7.77 6.74 14.74
N PHE A 106 -6.50 7.02 14.46
CA PHE A 106 -5.91 6.87 13.13
C PHE A 106 -4.52 6.26 13.23
N ILE A 107 -4.18 5.39 12.27
CA ILE A 107 -2.79 4.97 12.06
C ILE A 107 -2.30 5.67 10.79
N LYS A 108 -1.21 6.42 10.90
CA LYS A 108 -0.61 7.15 9.79
C LYS A 108 0.84 6.72 9.65
N PHE A 109 1.30 6.51 8.43
CA PHE A 109 2.71 6.27 8.14
C PHE A 109 2.98 6.67 6.70
N PHE A 110 4.25 6.75 6.34
CA PHE A 110 4.67 6.87 4.96
C PHE A 110 5.29 5.55 4.52
N LEU A 111 4.99 5.10 3.31
CA LEU A 111 5.70 4.02 2.67
C LEU A 111 6.76 4.64 1.77
N HIS A 112 8.02 4.52 2.20
CA HIS A 112 9.16 4.78 1.36
C HIS A 112 9.41 3.55 0.48
N VAL A 113 9.62 3.77 -0.81
CA VAL A 113 9.98 2.71 -1.75
C VAL A 113 11.32 3.06 -2.34
N ASP A 114 12.30 2.17 -2.20
CA ASP A 114 13.64 2.40 -2.77
C ASP A 114 13.55 2.60 -4.28
N GLY A 115 14.19 3.67 -4.75
CA GLY A 115 14.11 4.12 -6.15
C GLY A 115 12.95 5.09 -6.46
N TRP A 116 12.02 5.32 -5.52
CA TRP A 116 10.99 6.35 -5.65
C TRP A 116 11.46 7.65 -4.99
N GLN A 117 11.24 8.78 -5.67
CA GLN A 117 11.59 10.10 -5.10
C GLN A 117 10.64 10.54 -3.99
N ASP A 118 9.39 10.06 -4.06
CA ASP A 118 8.34 10.45 -3.13
C ASP A 118 7.86 9.27 -2.27
N MET A 119 7.38 9.59 -1.08
CA MET A 119 6.83 8.61 -0.13
C MET A 119 5.31 8.60 -0.14
N LEU A 120 4.70 7.42 -0.20
CA LEU A 120 3.26 7.27 -0.17
C LEU A 120 2.74 7.45 1.25
N LYS A 121 1.96 8.51 1.50
CA LYS A 121 1.27 8.66 2.79
C LYS A 121 0.11 7.69 2.87
N LEU A 122 0.08 6.89 3.93
CA LEU A 122 -0.99 5.95 4.22
C LEU A 122 -1.70 6.37 5.50
N THR A 123 -3.02 6.53 5.41
CA THR A 123 -3.88 6.83 6.56
C THR A 123 -4.92 5.75 6.69
N VAL A 124 -4.83 4.99 7.77
CA VAL A 124 -5.84 4.02 8.16
C VAL A 124 -6.87 4.76 9.00
N PRO A 125 -8.13 4.89 8.53
CA PRO A 125 -9.19 5.54 9.29
C PRO A 125 -9.52 4.73 10.56
N PRO A 126 -10.39 5.23 11.45
CA PRO A 126 -10.93 4.44 12.55
C PRO A 126 -11.73 3.26 11.99
N LEU A 127 -11.01 2.15 11.77
CA LEU A 127 -11.57 0.91 11.28
C LEU A 127 -12.04 0.04 12.46
N PRO A 128 -12.98 -0.88 12.22
CA PRO A 128 -13.31 -1.93 13.18
C PRO A 128 -12.05 -2.63 13.74
N PRO A 129 -12.05 -3.08 15.01
CA PRO A 129 -10.85 -3.59 15.69
C PRO A 129 -10.04 -4.63 14.90
N ARG A 130 -10.73 -5.50 14.15
CA ARG A 130 -10.12 -6.53 13.29
C ARG A 130 -9.26 -5.94 12.17
N LEU A 131 -9.77 -4.93 11.46
CA LEU A 131 -9.05 -4.28 10.35
C LEU A 131 -7.91 -3.41 10.88
N ARG A 132 -8.11 -2.75 12.03
CA ARG A 132 -7.05 -2.01 12.71
C ARG A 132 -5.89 -2.91 13.13
N LYS A 133 -6.17 -4.12 13.65
CA LYS A 133 -5.14 -5.12 13.96
C LYS A 133 -4.34 -5.51 12.71
N ARG A 134 -5.01 -5.70 11.57
CA ARG A 134 -4.36 -6.03 10.29
C ARG A 134 -3.47 -4.90 9.78
N ALA A 135 -3.90 -3.65 9.89
CA ALA A 135 -3.05 -2.50 9.53
C ALA A 135 -1.77 -2.42 10.39
N ARG A 136 -1.87 -2.67 11.70
CA ARG A 136 -0.68 -2.75 12.57
C ARG A 136 0.24 -3.89 12.19
N LEU A 137 -0.33 -5.07 11.89
CA LEU A 137 0.45 -6.22 11.43
C LEU A 137 1.18 -5.91 10.12
N PHE A 138 0.53 -5.24 9.17
CA PHE A 138 1.13 -4.80 7.91
C PHE A 138 2.36 -3.91 8.16
N ILE A 139 2.21 -2.88 9.00
CA ILE A 139 3.32 -1.97 9.32
C ILE A 139 4.47 -2.72 10.01
N LYS A 140 4.14 -3.58 10.99
CA LYS A 140 5.14 -4.36 11.72
C LYS A 140 5.89 -5.35 10.82
N SER A 141 5.22 -5.95 9.86
CA SER A 141 5.80 -6.94 8.93
C SER A 141 6.61 -6.31 7.80
N LEU A 142 6.46 -5.01 7.55
CA LEU A 142 7.33 -4.24 6.65
C LEU A 142 8.56 -3.64 7.36
N GLY A 143 8.50 -3.40 8.67
CA GLY A 143 9.56 -2.76 9.45
C GLY A 143 10.36 -3.72 10.35
N GLY A 144 10.33 -5.01 10.06
CA GLY A 144 11.09 -6.06 10.75
C GLY A 144 12.40 -6.38 10.06
#